data_AF-A0A9D8WYR3-F1
#
_entry.id   AF-A0A9D8WYR3-F1
#
_cell.length_a   1.000
_cell.length_b   1.000
_cell.length_c   1.000
_cell.angle_alpha   90.00
_cell.angle_beta   90.00
_cell.angle_gamma   90.00
#
_symmetry.space_group_name_H-M   'P 1'
#
loop_
_entity.id
_entity.type
_entity.pdbx_description
1 polymer ?
#
loop_
_entity_poly.entity_id
_entity_poly.type
_entity_poly.pdbx_seq_one_letter_code
_entity_poly.pdbx_strand_id
1 'polypeptide(L)'
;MGRAESVSGCFLTSACVDYYGKDDDCYELTTLRKLRDEYLANLEGGKELIVQYYDIAPRIVKKIDASNERSDYYEYIYKNILKCIEFYEKGEYEEGIKNYKDMVKLLKEELCDV
;
A
#
# COMPACT_ATOMS: atom_id res chain seq x y z
N MET A 1 19.80 21.58 9.63
CA MET A 1 18.82 20.64 10.22
C MET A 1 18.23 19.81 9.08
N GLY A 2 18.86 18.69 8.73
CA GLY A 2 18.28 17.74 7.78
C GLY A 2 17.27 16.90 8.53
N ARG A 3 16.00 17.30 8.52
CA ARG A 3 14.93 16.36 8.89
C ARG A 3 14.95 15.30 7.81
N ALA A 4 15.36 14.09 8.17
CA ALA A 4 15.09 12.91 7.39
C ALA A 4 13.60 12.97 7.05
N GLU A 5 13.29 13.20 5.78
CA GLU A 5 11.95 13.03 5.26
C GLU A 5 11.70 11.53 5.32
N SER A 6 11.25 11.06 6.49
CA SER A 6 10.63 9.76 6.66
C SER A 6 9.43 9.80 5.72
N VAL A 7 9.63 9.30 4.50
CA VAL A 7 8.62 9.23 3.45
C VAL A 7 7.56 8.19 3.82
N SER A 8 7.19 8.04 5.10
CA SER A 8 6.41 6.95 5.68
C SER A 8 4.90 7.02 5.37
N GLY A 9 4.50 7.80 4.36
CA GLY A 9 3.15 7.80 3.81
C GLY A 9 3.02 6.70 2.77
N CYS A 10 2.30 5.62 3.09
CA CYS A 10 1.78 4.71 2.08
C CYS A 10 0.70 5.46 1.28
N PHE A 11 0.99 5.86 0.04
CA PHE A 11 0.06 6.64 -0.78
C PHE A 11 -1.31 5.95 -0.97
N LEU A 12 -1.33 4.63 -1.17
CA LEU A 12 -2.58 3.88 -1.29
C LEU A 12 -3.39 3.90 0.00
N THR A 13 -2.74 3.75 1.15
CA THR A 13 -3.44 3.70 2.43
C THR A 13 -3.91 5.08 2.85
N SER A 14 -3.08 6.12 2.65
CA SER A 14 -3.45 7.50 2.90
C SER A 14 -4.65 7.91 2.03
N ALA A 15 -4.65 7.53 0.75
CA ALA A 15 -5.80 7.73 -0.12
C ALA A 15 -7.04 6.94 0.35
N CYS A 16 -6.85 5.72 0.85
CA CYS A 16 -7.94 4.90 1.37
C CYS A 16 -8.54 5.49 2.66
N VAL A 17 -7.75 5.96 3.61
CA VAL A 17 -8.30 6.59 4.83
C VAL A 17 -8.92 7.95 4.57
N ASP A 18 -8.33 8.73 3.67
CA ASP A 18 -8.92 10.00 3.21
C ASP A 18 -10.29 9.74 2.59
N TYR A 19 -10.41 8.71 1.74
CA TYR A 19 -11.67 8.31 1.15
C TYR A 19 -12.71 7.83 2.18
N TYR A 20 -12.31 6.99 3.13
CA TYR A 20 -13.20 6.48 4.18
C TYR A 20 -13.43 7.47 5.34
N GLY A 21 -12.78 8.64 5.34
CA GLY A 21 -12.79 9.59 6.45
C GLY A 21 -12.30 9.00 7.77
N LYS A 22 -11.42 7.98 7.70
CA LYS A 22 -10.86 7.29 8.87
C LYS A 22 -9.56 7.94 9.31
N ASP A 23 -9.20 7.73 10.57
CA ASP A 23 -7.94 8.20 11.13
C ASP A 23 -6.76 7.41 10.53
N ASP A 24 -5.68 8.12 10.21
CA ASP A 24 -4.48 7.58 9.53
C ASP A 24 -3.68 6.60 10.42
N ASP A 25 -4.07 6.48 11.71
CA ASP A 25 -3.43 5.66 12.75
C ASP A 25 -4.19 4.36 13.07
N CYS A 26 -5.03 3.89 12.15
CA CYS A 26 -5.72 2.61 12.32
C CYS A 26 -4.70 1.45 12.45
N TYR A 27 -4.93 0.50 13.37
CA TYR A 27 -4.01 -0.61 13.66
C TYR A 27 -3.57 -1.36 12.40
N GLU A 28 -4.48 -1.51 11.45
CA GLU A 28 -4.21 -2.12 10.16
C GLU A 28 -3.10 -1.42 9.37
N LEU A 29 -3.13 -0.10 9.34
CA LEU A 29 -2.20 0.73 8.59
C LEU A 29 -0.84 0.80 9.26
N THR A 30 -0.84 0.85 10.59
CA THR A 30 0.38 0.79 11.39
C THR A 30 1.09 -0.54 11.19
N THR A 31 0.35 -1.64 11.13
CA THR A 31 0.90 -2.98 10.84
C THR A 31 1.45 -3.07 9.42
N LEU A 32 0.72 -2.53 8.43
CA LEU A 32 1.20 -2.49 7.05
C LEU A 32 2.47 -1.62 6.91
N ARG A 33 2.52 -0.46 7.59
CA ARG A 33 3.70 0.40 7.66
C ARG A 33 4.89 -0.38 8.21
N LYS A 34 4.71 -1.14 9.30
CA LYS A 34 5.76 -2.01 9.86
C LYS A 34 6.19 -3.10 8.89
N LEU A 35 5.24 -3.82 8.27
CA LEU A 35 5.56 -4.83 7.26
C LEU A 35 6.41 -4.22 6.13
N ARG A 36 6.04 -3.03 5.64
CA ARG A 36 6.78 -2.37 4.56
C ARG A 36 8.14 -1.86 5.00
N ASP A 37 8.21 -1.12 6.10
CA ASP A 37 9.45 -0.49 6.57
C ASP A 37 10.42 -1.51 7.17
N GLU A 38 9.93 -2.55 7.85
CA GLU A 38 10.78 -3.59 8.41
C GLU A 38 11.09 -4.69 7.39
N TYR A 39 10.10 -5.31 6.74
CA TYR A 39 10.39 -6.44 5.83
C TYR A 39 10.78 -5.97 4.43
N LEU A 40 10.04 -5.02 3.86
CA LEU A 40 10.28 -4.56 2.49
C LEU A 40 11.55 -3.71 2.39
N ALA A 41 11.98 -3.00 3.45
CA ALA A 41 13.27 -2.31 3.44
C ALA A 41 14.47 -3.25 3.69
N ASN A 42 14.27 -4.37 4.41
CA ASN A 42 15.32 -5.37 4.65
C ASN A 42 15.47 -6.39 3.50
N LEU A 43 14.50 -6.47 2.59
CA LEU A 43 14.58 -7.29 1.39
C LEU A 43 15.63 -6.77 0.39
N GLU A 44 16.39 -7.68 -0.18
CA GLU A 44 17.31 -7.37 -1.29
C GLU A 44 16.49 -6.90 -2.52
N GLY A 45 16.76 -5.69 -3.01
CA GLY A 45 15.93 -5.03 -4.04
C GLY A 45 14.63 -4.38 -3.52
N GLY A 46 14.38 -4.44 -2.22
CA GLY A 46 13.21 -3.85 -1.58
C GLY A 46 13.11 -2.33 -1.74
N LYS A 47 14.25 -1.62 -1.67
CA LYS A 47 14.31 -0.17 -1.95
C LYS A 47 13.90 0.16 -3.39
N GLU A 48 14.30 -0.64 -4.38
CA GLU A 48 13.88 -0.41 -5.77
C GLU A 48 12.39 -0.66 -5.95
N LEU A 49 11.84 -1.70 -5.30
CA LEU A 49 10.40 -1.95 -5.26
C LEU A 49 9.64 -0.79 -4.62
N ILE A 50 10.15 -0.24 -3.52
CA ILE A 50 9.59 0.95 -2.88
C ILE A 50 9.62 2.12 -3.87
N VAL A 51 10.76 2.42 -4.50
CA VAL A 51 10.86 3.53 -5.47
C VAL A 51 9.87 3.36 -6.61
N GLN A 52 9.78 2.16 -7.20
CA GLN A 52 8.80 1.88 -8.25
C GLN A 52 7.37 2.06 -7.74
N TYR A 53 7.06 1.59 -6.53
CA TYR A 53 5.78 1.79 -5.89
C TYR A 53 5.45 3.27 -5.71
N TYR A 54 6.40 4.09 -5.25
CA TYR A 54 6.19 5.54 -5.06
C TYR A 54 5.96 6.29 -6.37
N ASP A 55 6.51 5.80 -7.49
CA ASP A 55 6.24 6.38 -8.82
C ASP A 55 4.82 6.03 -9.32
N ILE A 56 4.40 4.76 -9.17
CA ILE A 56 3.11 4.28 -9.68
C ILE A 56 1.93 4.60 -8.76
N ALA A 57 2.13 4.63 -7.44
CA ALA A 57 1.06 4.81 -6.46
C ALA A 57 0.23 6.10 -6.66
N PRO A 58 0.82 7.29 -6.86
CA PRO A 58 0.03 8.50 -7.13
C PRO A 58 -0.73 8.42 -8.45
N ARG A 59 -0.20 7.71 -9.46
CA ARG A 59 -0.86 7.53 -10.77
C ARG A 59 -2.07 6.60 -10.63
N ILE A 60 -1.92 5.53 -9.87
CA ILE A 60 -2.98 4.58 -9.51
C ILE A 60 -4.08 5.32 -8.74
N VAL A 61 -3.76 6.00 -7.64
CA VAL A 61 -4.73 6.74 -6.82
C VAL A 61 -5.47 7.78 -7.65
N LYS A 62 -4.77 8.52 -8.52
CA LYS A 62 -5.39 9.53 -9.37
C LYS A 62 -6.36 8.93 -10.39
N LYS A 63 -6.05 7.76 -10.97
CA LYS A 63 -6.99 7.05 -11.85
C LYS A 63 -8.17 6.49 -11.07
N ILE A 64 -7.93 5.91 -9.89
CA ILE A 64 -8.99 5.43 -8.99
C ILE A 64 -9.93 6.59 -8.65
N ASP A 65 -9.40 7.72 -8.20
CA ASP A 65 -10.20 8.89 -7.82
C ASP A 65 -10.98 9.52 -8.99
N ALA A 66 -10.39 9.49 -10.19
CA ALA A 66 -11.07 9.88 -11.43
C ALA A 66 -12.14 8.88 -11.89
N SER A 67 -12.05 7.62 -11.46
CA SER A 67 -13.02 6.57 -11.75
C SER A 67 -14.22 6.63 -10.80
N ASN A 68 -15.40 6.36 -11.35
CA ASN A 68 -16.64 6.34 -10.56
C ASN A 68 -16.72 5.11 -9.62
N GLU A 69 -15.87 4.10 -9.85
CA GLU A 69 -15.75 2.85 -9.09
C GLU A 69 -14.67 2.93 -7.99
N ARG A 70 -14.24 4.14 -7.61
CA ARG A 70 -13.22 4.32 -6.57
C ARG A 70 -13.52 3.58 -5.26
N SER A 71 -14.79 3.47 -4.90
CA SER A 71 -15.27 2.69 -3.75
C SER A 71 -14.82 1.22 -3.81
N ASP A 72 -15.01 0.55 -4.94
CA ASP A 72 -14.64 -0.86 -5.12
C ASP A 72 -13.12 -1.05 -5.06
N TYR A 73 -12.36 -0.15 -5.69
CA TYR A 73 -10.90 -0.19 -5.62
C TYR A 73 -10.39 0.02 -4.18
N TYR A 74 -10.92 1.01 -3.45
CA TYR A 74 -10.53 1.25 -2.06
C TYR A 74 -10.95 0.10 -1.15
N GLU A 75 -12.14 -0.49 -1.36
CA GLU A 75 -12.57 -1.67 -0.61
C GLU A 75 -11.66 -2.88 -0.87
N TYR A 76 -11.24 -3.08 -2.14
CA TYR A 76 -10.29 -4.12 -2.51
C TYR A 76 -8.92 -3.91 -1.86
N ILE A 77 -8.39 -2.67 -1.87
CA ILE A 77 -7.14 -2.31 -1.19
C ILE A 77 -7.26 -2.61 0.30
N TYR A 78 -8.35 -2.18 0.93
CA TYR A 78 -8.60 -2.38 2.36
C TYR A 78 -8.69 -3.88 2.73
N LYS A 79 -9.38 -4.69 1.93
CA LYS A 79 -9.44 -6.16 2.10
C LYS A 79 -8.07 -6.82 1.99
N ASN A 80 -7.21 -6.36 1.08
CA ASN A 80 -5.86 -6.90 0.94
C ASN A 80 -4.95 -6.49 2.12
N ILE A 81 -5.11 -5.28 2.64
CA ILE A 81 -4.42 -4.84 3.86
C ILE A 81 -4.81 -5.73 5.04
N LEU A 82 -6.11 -5.99 5.22
CA LEU A 82 -6.62 -6.92 6.25
C LEU A 82 -5.98 -8.31 6.13
N LYS A 83 -5.88 -8.85 4.91
CA LYS A 83 -5.17 -10.11 4.69
C LYS A 83 -3.69 -10.03 5.04
N CYS A 84 -3.00 -8.94 4.70
CA CYS A 84 -1.59 -8.75 5.06
C CYS A 84 -1.37 -8.76 6.57
N ILE A 85 -2.31 -8.18 7.33
CA ILE A 85 -2.27 -8.20 8.80
C ILE A 85 -2.51 -9.61 9.33
N GLU A 86 -3.46 -10.34 8.78
CA GLU A 86 -3.69 -11.73 9.18
C GLU A 86 -2.43 -12.58 8.97
N PHE A 87 -1.73 -12.39 7.83
CA PHE A 87 -0.44 -13.03 7.58
C PHE A 87 0.64 -12.55 8.57
N TYR A 88 0.69 -11.25 8.89
CA TYR A 88 1.62 -10.70 9.88
C TYR A 88 1.39 -11.31 11.28
N GLU A 89 0.15 -11.43 11.73
CA GLU A 89 -0.21 -12.04 13.01
C GLU A 89 0.10 -13.54 13.05
N LYS A 90 0.03 -14.23 11.90
CA LYS A 90 0.46 -15.61 11.75
C LYS A 90 1.99 -15.78 11.65
N GLY A 91 2.74 -14.70 11.51
CA GLY A 91 4.19 -14.73 11.27
C GLY A 91 4.58 -15.07 9.82
N GLU A 92 3.63 -15.06 8.89
CA GLU A 92 3.82 -15.34 7.47
C GLU A 92 4.10 -14.06 6.67
N TYR A 93 5.18 -13.37 7.03
CA TYR A 93 5.53 -12.08 6.44
C TYR A 93 5.79 -12.14 4.92
N GLU A 94 6.30 -13.27 4.42
CA GLU A 94 6.53 -13.49 2.99
C GLU A 94 5.24 -13.45 2.18
N GLU A 95 4.19 -14.14 2.64
CA GLU A 95 2.88 -14.15 1.98
C GLU A 95 2.21 -12.77 2.11
N GLY A 96 2.36 -12.08 3.24
CA GLY A 96 1.92 -10.69 3.40
C GLY A 96 2.55 -9.75 2.36
N ILE A 97 3.88 -9.82 2.16
CA ILE A 97 4.60 -9.02 1.17
C ILE A 97 4.19 -9.38 -0.25
N LYS A 98 4.04 -10.68 -0.54
CA LYS A 98 3.61 -11.16 -1.85
C LYS A 98 2.21 -10.66 -2.19
N ASN A 99 1.29 -10.73 -1.24
CA ASN A 99 -0.07 -10.21 -1.40
C ASN A 99 -0.07 -8.68 -1.63
N TYR A 100 0.76 -7.94 -0.89
CA TYR A 100 0.95 -6.51 -1.13
C TYR A 100 1.49 -6.21 -2.55
N LYS A 101 2.51 -6.96 -3.01
CA LYS A 101 3.05 -6.83 -4.37
C LYS A 101 2.00 -7.14 -5.43
N ASP A 102 1.22 -8.20 -5.22
CA ASP A 102 0.17 -8.64 -6.13
C ASP A 102 -0.94 -7.58 -6.25
N MET A 103 -1.39 -7.04 -5.11
CA MET A 103 -2.35 -5.92 -5.08
C MET A 103 -1.85 -4.72 -5.89
N VAL A 104 -0.61 -4.27 -5.67
CA VAL A 104 -0.03 -3.14 -6.41
C VAL A 104 0.11 -3.45 -7.90
N LYS A 105 0.54 -4.67 -8.23
CA LYS A 105 0.69 -5.11 -9.63
C LYS A 105 -0.65 -5.14 -10.34
N LEU A 106 -1.68 -5.68 -9.70
CA LEU A 106 -3.03 -5.78 -10.25
C LEU A 106 -3.64 -4.38 -10.47
N LEU A 107 -3.53 -3.48 -9.48
CA LEU A 107 -3.95 -2.09 -9.65
C LEU A 107 -3.18 -1.39 -10.78
N LYS A 108 -1.88 -1.66 -10.90
CA LYS A 108 -1.07 -1.14 -12.01
C LYS A 108 -1.58 -1.68 -13.34
N GLU A 109 -1.83 -2.98 -13.49
CA GLU A 109 -2.31 -3.57 -14.74
C GLU A 109 -3.69 -3.01 -15.13
N GLU A 110 -4.63 -2.95 -14.18
CA GLU A 110 -5.98 -2.42 -14.41
C GLU A 110 -5.99 -0.93 -14.80
N LEU A 111 -5.05 -0.13 -14.28
CA LEU A 111 -5.05 1.32 -14.46
C LEU A 111 -4.01 1.83 -15.47
N CYS A 112 -2.99 1.03 -15.80
CA CYS A 112 -1.92 1.40 -16.73
C CYS A 112 -2.23 1.00 -18.19
N ASP A 113 -3.19 0.10 -18.44
CA ASP A 113 -3.72 -0.19 -19.79
C ASP A 113 -4.74 0.90 -20.23
N VAL A 114 -4.27 2.15 -20.37
CA VAL A 114 -4.88 3.21 -21.21
C VAL A 114 -3.91 4.34 -21.47
#